data_AF-A0A1M2V595-F1
#
_entry.id   AF-A0A1M2V595-F1
#
_cell.length_a   1.000
_cell.length_b   1.000
_cell.length_c   1.000
_cell.angle_alpha   90.00
_cell.angle_beta   90.00
_cell.angle_gamma   90.00
#
_symmetry.space_group_name_H-M   'P 1'
#
loop_
_entity.id
_entity.type
_entity.pdbx_description
1 polymer ?
#
loop_
_entity_poly.entity_id
_entity_poly.type
_entity_poly.pdbx_seq_one_letter_code
_entity_poly.pdbx_strand_id
1 'polypeptide(L)'
;MSDPHAPSTSAPIAHVTPPELEQTLTLLTSHRSVLGYMLLSRGQPVTIIRHSGVVFEGEQGKKYASAIARIVQSVQTGLEDVSGGHNEGLKDDIRFMRIRTKRHEIMISPGVSLSGTVS
;
A
#
# COMPACT_ATOMS: atom_id res chain seq x y z
N MET A 1 -7.17 3.13 -50.40
CA MET A 1 -5.86 3.72 -50.05
C MET A 1 -5.93 4.18 -48.61
N SER A 2 -4.86 3.96 -47.87
CA SER A 2 -4.79 3.69 -46.43
C SER A 2 -5.10 4.88 -45.50
N ASP A 3 -5.73 4.58 -44.37
CA ASP A 3 -5.57 5.34 -43.11
C ASP A 3 -4.12 5.29 -42.61
N PRO A 4 -3.73 6.29 -41.80
CA PRO A 4 -3.03 5.93 -40.58
C PRO A 4 -3.55 6.74 -39.37
N HIS A 5 -4.21 6.03 -38.43
CA HIS A 5 -4.47 6.51 -37.08
C HIS A 5 -3.18 6.41 -36.27
N ALA A 6 -2.73 7.52 -35.69
CA ALA A 6 -1.51 7.61 -34.91
C ALA A 6 -1.59 6.79 -33.60
N PRO A 7 -0.50 6.15 -33.14
CA PRO A 7 -0.48 5.46 -31.86
C PRO A 7 -0.43 6.49 -30.72
N SER A 8 -1.49 6.55 -29.92
CA SER A 8 -1.52 7.29 -28.66
C SER A 8 -0.59 6.61 -27.65
N THR A 9 0.65 7.11 -27.53
CA THR A 9 1.57 6.74 -26.44
C THR A 9 0.99 7.27 -25.13
N SER A 10 0.48 6.37 -24.29
CA SER A 10 0.14 6.67 -22.91
C SER A 10 1.43 6.73 -22.09
N ALA A 11 1.80 7.93 -21.63
CA ALA A 11 2.92 8.09 -20.71
C ALA A 11 2.59 7.37 -19.38
N PRO A 12 3.59 6.74 -18.71
CA PRO A 12 3.37 6.18 -17.39
C PRO A 12 3.01 7.31 -16.43
N ILE A 13 1.85 7.18 -15.77
CA ILE A 13 1.36 8.12 -14.77
C ILE A 13 2.36 8.07 -13.61
N ALA A 14 3.22 9.09 -13.49
CA ALA A 14 4.09 9.22 -12.35
C ALA A 14 3.21 9.37 -11.10
N HIS A 15 3.32 8.43 -10.17
CA HIS A 15 2.68 8.56 -8.86
C HIS A 15 3.35 9.72 -8.12
N VAL A 16 2.78 10.91 -8.25
CA VAL A 16 3.20 12.09 -7.48
C VAL A 16 2.95 11.76 -6.01
N THR A 17 4.04 11.59 -5.26
CA THR A 17 3.96 11.38 -3.82
C THR A 17 3.74 12.75 -3.19
N PRO A 18 2.71 12.97 -2.36
CA PRO A 18 2.53 14.26 -1.70
C PRO A 18 3.76 14.66 -0.88
N PRO A 19 4.20 15.93 -0.89
CA PRO A 19 5.36 16.39 -0.13
C PRO A 19 5.28 16.04 1.37
N GLU A 20 4.08 16.10 1.94
CA GLU A 20 3.82 15.76 3.35
C GLU A 20 4.11 14.28 3.65
N LEU A 21 3.84 13.41 2.68
CA LEU A 21 4.15 11.99 2.79
C LEU A 21 5.66 11.77 2.79
N GLU A 22 6.41 12.45 1.92
CA GLU A 22 7.87 12.34 1.89
C GLU A 22 8.53 12.85 3.18
N GLN A 23 8.03 13.97 3.73
CA GLN A 23 8.46 14.49 5.03
C GLN A 23 8.19 13.48 6.15
N THR A 24 6.99 12.88 6.17
CA THR A 24 6.62 11.88 7.17
C THR A 24 7.50 10.64 7.07
N LEU A 25 7.74 10.14 5.87
CA LEU A 25 8.63 8.99 5.65
C LEU A 25 10.05 9.29 6.10
N THR A 26 10.57 10.49 5.81
CA THR A 26 11.89 10.95 6.24
C THR A 26 11.98 10.98 7.78
N LEU A 27 10.96 11.55 8.44
CA LEU A 27 10.88 11.59 9.90
C LEU A 27 10.84 10.19 10.50
N LEU A 28 10.05 9.28 9.94
CA LEU A 28 9.97 7.89 10.40
C LEU A 28 11.33 7.19 10.29
N THR A 29 12.01 7.29 9.15
CA THR A 29 13.31 6.63 8.95
C THR A 29 14.46 7.27 9.72
N SER A 30 14.30 8.49 10.25
CA SER A 30 15.31 9.11 11.11
C SER A 30 15.43 8.43 12.48
N HIS A 31 14.41 7.68 12.90
CA HIS A 31 14.41 6.97 14.18
C HIS A 31 15.19 5.66 14.07
N ARG A 32 16.19 5.48 14.93
CA ARG A 32 17.05 4.27 14.98
C ARG A 32 16.32 2.94 15.16
N SER A 33 15.10 2.96 15.69
CA SER A 33 14.27 1.77 15.90
C SER A 33 13.47 1.37 14.66
N VAL A 34 13.41 2.23 13.64
CA VAL A 34 12.69 1.97 12.39
C VAL A 34 13.64 1.28 11.42
N LEU A 35 13.31 0.04 11.07
CA LEU A 35 14.13 -0.77 10.16
C LEU A 35 13.92 -0.40 8.68
N GLY A 36 12.83 0.30 8.36
CA GLY A 36 12.46 0.65 7.00
C GLY A 36 10.96 0.94 6.86
N TYR A 37 10.55 1.27 5.64
CA TYR A 37 9.15 1.37 5.25
C TYR A 37 8.93 0.73 3.88
N MET A 38 7.66 0.40 3.60
CA MET A 38 7.23 -0.07 2.28
C MET A 38 5.88 0.57 1.95
N LEU A 39 5.81 1.19 0.77
CA LEU A 39 4.60 1.72 0.19
C LEU A 39 4.17 0.81 -0.96
N LEU A 40 2.95 0.28 -0.85
CA LEU A 40 2.38 -0.70 -1.77
C LEU A 40 1.21 -0.08 -2.54
N SER A 41 1.05 -0.50 -3.80
CA SER A 41 -0.16 -0.18 -4.58
C SER A 41 -1.36 -0.98 -4.08
N ARG A 42 -2.57 -0.45 -4.32
CA ARG A 42 -3.84 -1.09 -3.93
C ARG A 42 -4.38 -2.08 -4.99
N GLY A 43 -3.67 -2.28 -6.10
CA GLY A 43 -4.12 -3.16 -7.19
C GLY A 43 -3.81 -4.64 -6.97
N GLN A 44 -4.44 -5.50 -7.77
CA GLN A 44 -4.00 -6.87 -7.98
C GLN A 44 -3.35 -6.98 -9.38
N PRO A 45 -2.07 -7.34 -9.50
CA PRO A 45 -1.14 -7.69 -8.43
C PRO A 45 -0.66 -6.46 -7.64
N VAL A 46 -0.36 -6.64 -6.36
CA VAL A 46 0.25 -5.61 -5.52
C VAL A 46 1.68 -5.36 -6.00
N THR A 47 2.02 -4.08 -6.19
CA THR A 47 3.35 -3.62 -6.60
C THR A 47 3.96 -2.71 -5.54
N ILE A 48 5.29 -2.73 -5.44
CA ILE A 48 6.01 -1.83 -4.53
C ILE A 48 6.17 -0.48 -5.23
N ILE A 49 5.56 0.56 -4.69
CA ILE A 49 5.70 1.94 -5.17
C ILE A 49 7.04 2.51 -4.71
N ARG A 50 7.35 2.32 -3.42
CA ARG A 50 8.61 2.77 -2.81
C ARG A 50 8.91 1.93 -1.58
N HIS A 51 10.19 1.79 -1.25
CA HIS A 51 10.61 1.21 0.02
C HIS A 51 11.92 1.84 0.48
N SER A 52 12.24 1.69 1.76
CA SER A 52 13.53 2.01 2.36
C SER A 52 13.87 0.97 3.41
N GLY A 53 15.17 0.72 3.62
CA GLY A 53 15.68 -0.26 4.58
C GLY A 53 16.02 -1.60 3.95
N VAL A 54 17.18 -2.15 4.34
CA VAL A 54 17.78 -3.37 3.78
C VAL A 54 16.87 -4.61 3.88
N VAL A 55 15.96 -4.62 4.86
CA VAL A 55 14.98 -5.72 5.05
C VAL A 55 13.98 -5.83 3.90
N PHE A 56 13.81 -4.78 3.12
CA PHE A 56 12.86 -4.68 2.02
C PHE A 56 13.51 -4.65 0.63
N GLU A 57 14.81 -4.93 0.52
CA GLU A 57 15.51 -4.96 -0.76
C GLU A 57 15.35 -6.32 -1.48
N GLY A 58 15.42 -6.27 -2.81
CA GLY A 58 15.44 -7.44 -3.69
C GLY A 58 14.25 -8.40 -3.49
N GLU A 59 14.55 -9.70 -3.48
CA GLU A 59 13.53 -10.76 -3.34
C GLU A 59 12.82 -10.76 -1.99
N GLN A 60 13.48 -10.28 -0.92
CA GLN A 60 12.85 -10.18 0.39
C GLN A 60 11.76 -9.12 0.39
N GLY A 61 12.00 -7.96 -0.23
CA GLY A 61 10.98 -6.93 -0.43
C GLY A 61 9.73 -7.45 -1.13
N LYS A 62 9.91 -8.22 -2.22
CA LYS A 62 8.80 -8.83 -2.97
C LYS A 62 8.00 -9.82 -2.11
N LYS A 63 8.68 -10.65 -1.31
CA LYS A 63 8.02 -11.59 -0.38
C LYS A 63 7.24 -10.85 0.70
N TYR A 64 7.78 -9.77 1.26
CA TYR A 64 7.06 -8.92 2.21
C TYR A 64 5.81 -8.32 1.57
N ALA A 65 5.93 -7.73 0.37
CA ALA A 65 4.80 -7.14 -0.34
C ALA A 65 3.67 -8.16 -0.58
N SER A 66 4.02 -9.36 -1.07
CA SER A 66 3.06 -10.44 -1.30
C SER A 66 2.41 -10.96 0.00
N ALA A 67 3.19 -11.10 1.07
CA ALA A 67 2.67 -11.52 2.37
C ALA A 67 1.72 -10.48 2.96
N ILE A 68 2.09 -9.20 2.95
CA ILE A 68 1.26 -8.10 3.45
C ILE A 68 -0.05 -8.02 2.65
N ALA A 69 0.01 -8.13 1.32
CA ALA A 69 -1.18 -8.14 0.48
C ALA A 69 -2.17 -9.25 0.89
N ARG A 70 -1.66 -10.48 1.10
CA ARG A 70 -2.49 -11.60 1.55
C ARG A 70 -3.06 -11.38 2.95
N ILE A 71 -2.27 -10.85 3.88
CA ILE A 71 -2.74 -10.55 5.25
C ILE A 71 -3.89 -9.54 5.21
N VAL A 72 -3.71 -8.43 4.50
CA VAL A 72 -4.77 -7.40 4.35
C VAL A 72 -6.03 -8.03 3.76
N GLN A 73 -5.90 -8.77 2.66
CA GLN A 73 -7.03 -9.43 2.01
C GLN A 73 -7.76 -10.41 2.95
N SER A 74 -7.03 -11.28 3.65
CA SER A 74 -7.63 -12.25 4.58
C SER A 74 -8.37 -11.59 5.74
N VAL A 75 -7.84 -10.49 6.28
CA VAL A 75 -8.52 -9.74 7.34
C VAL A 75 -9.78 -9.05 6.79
N GLN A 76 -9.73 -8.50 5.56
CA GLN A 76 -10.91 -7.90 4.93
C GLN A 76 -12.03 -8.93 4.75
N THR A 77 -11.72 -10.10 4.19
CA THR A 77 -12.68 -11.19 4.04
C THR A 77 -13.24 -11.65 5.38
N GLY A 78 -12.38 -11.83 6.40
CA GLY A 78 -12.85 -12.24 7.72
C GLY A 78 -13.76 -11.21 8.40
N LEU A 79 -13.53 -9.91 8.17
CA LEU A 79 -14.45 -8.87 8.65
C LEU A 79 -15.78 -8.92 7.91
N GLU A 80 -15.78 -9.11 6.58
CA GLU A 80 -17.01 -9.24 5.78
C GLU A 80 -17.87 -10.43 6.26
N ASP A 81 -17.22 -11.57 6.56
CA ASP A 81 -17.90 -12.77 7.09
C ASP A 81 -18.55 -12.54 8.46
N VAL A 82 -17.92 -11.75 9.34
CA VAL A 82 -18.43 -11.47 10.70
C VAL A 82 -19.45 -10.32 10.72
N SER A 83 -19.36 -9.38 9.77
CA SER A 83 -20.24 -8.21 9.68
C SER A 83 -21.70 -8.57 9.33
N GLY A 84 -21.99 -9.83 8.99
CA GLY A 84 -23.34 -10.38 8.98
C GLY A 84 -24.31 -9.75 7.96
N GLY A 85 -23.84 -9.09 6.90
CA GLY A 85 -24.63 -8.66 5.74
C GLY A 85 -25.82 -7.69 5.97
N HIS A 86 -26.10 -7.25 7.20
CA HIS A 86 -27.38 -6.60 7.56
C HIS A 86 -27.27 -5.17 8.09
N ASN A 87 -26.09 -4.53 8.03
CA ASN A 87 -25.96 -3.11 8.32
C ASN A 87 -25.20 -2.41 7.19
N GLU A 88 -25.90 -2.08 6.10
CA GLU A 88 -25.37 -1.34 4.93
C GLU A 88 -24.68 0.00 5.29
N GLY A 89 -24.81 0.48 6.52
CA GLY A 89 -24.19 1.73 7.00
C GLY A 89 -22.90 1.59 7.84
N LEU A 90 -22.46 0.37 8.20
CA LEU A 90 -21.32 0.13 9.09
C LEU A 90 -20.42 -0.99 8.54
N LYS A 91 -19.85 -0.79 7.34
CA LYS A 91 -18.77 -1.68 6.87
C LYS A 91 -17.53 -1.46 7.75
N ASP A 92 -17.07 -2.52 8.40
CA ASP A 92 -15.83 -2.48 9.16
C ASP A 92 -14.62 -2.37 8.23
N ASP A 93 -14.09 -1.16 8.12
CA ASP A 93 -12.89 -0.88 7.33
C ASP A 93 -11.62 -1.04 8.18
N ILE A 94 -10.63 -1.74 7.64
CA ILE A 94 -9.32 -1.86 8.28
C ILE A 94 -8.62 -0.51 8.26
N ARG A 95 -8.45 0.10 9.44
CA ARG A 95 -7.71 1.36 9.61
C ARG A 95 -6.23 1.14 9.90
N PHE A 96 -5.91 0.10 10.67
CA PHE A 96 -4.56 -0.15 11.15
C PHE A 96 -4.40 -1.60 11.61
N MET A 97 -3.26 -2.22 11.29
CA MET A 97 -2.87 -3.53 11.79
C MET A 97 -1.45 -3.45 12.34
N ARG A 98 -1.23 -4.13 13.46
CA ARG A 98 0.07 -4.16 14.15
C ARG A 98 0.45 -5.58 14.51
N ILE A 99 1.52 -6.06 13.91
CA ILE A 99 2.01 -7.43 14.07
C ILE A 99 3.34 -7.38 14.81
N ARG A 100 3.38 -7.90 16.03
CA ARG A 100 4.60 -7.99 16.83
C ARG A 100 5.19 -9.39 16.71
N THR A 101 6.45 -9.45 16.34
CA THR A 101 7.24 -10.69 16.39
C THR A 101 8.33 -10.55 17.46
N LYS A 102 9.00 -11.65 17.78
CA LYS A 102 10.17 -11.61 18.67
C LYS A 102 11.32 -10.72 18.15
N ARG A 103 11.36 -10.45 16.84
CA ARG A 103 12.47 -9.74 16.19
C ARG A 103 12.15 -8.28 15.86
N HIS A 104 10.91 -8.02 15.47
CA HIS A 104 10.49 -6.71 15.00
C HIS A 104 8.97 -6.59 15.01
N GLU A 105 8.51 -5.35 14.92
CA GLU A 105 7.11 -4.98 14.75
C GLU A 105 6.86 -4.54 13.31
N ILE A 106 5.70 -4.93 12.76
CA ILE A 106 5.21 -4.49 11.46
C ILE A 106 3.92 -3.72 11.70
N MET A 107 3.87 -2.48 11.21
CA MET A 107 2.67 -1.65 11.19
C MET A 107 2.16 -1.54 9.77
N ILE A 108 0.89 -1.84 9.55
CA ILE A 108 0.23 -1.80 8.24
C ILE A 108 -0.97 -0.86 8.37
N SER A 109 -0.95 0.22 7.59
CA SER A 109 -2.08 1.14 7.46
C SER A 109 -2.62 1.03 6.03
N PRO A 110 -3.72 0.30 5.80
CA PRO A 110 -4.39 0.34 4.50
C PRO A 110 -4.82 1.77 4.20
N GLY A 111 -4.27 2.35 3.12
CA GLY A 111 -4.55 3.73 2.76
C GLY A 111 -6.00 3.93 2.34
N VAL A 112 -6.56 5.10 2.68
CA VAL A 112 -7.68 5.67 1.92
C VAL A 112 -7.16 6.08 0.55
N SER A 113 -7.98 5.95 -0.49
CA SER A 113 -7.65 6.44 -1.83
C SER A 113 -7.23 7.90 -1.71
N LEU A 114 -5.97 8.24 -2.02
CA LEU A 114 -5.56 9.63 -2.17
C LEU A 114 -6.15 10.15 -3.49
N SER A 115 -7.47 10.33 -3.53
CA SER A 115 -8.10 11.13 -4.57
C SER A 115 -7.82 12.58 -4.21
N GLY A 116 -6.64 13.06 -4.62
CA GLY A 116 -6.35 14.48 -4.64
C GLY A 116 -7.12 15.10 -5.81
N THR A 117 -8.38 15.44 -5.60
CA THR A 117 -9.06 16.41 -6.47
C THR A 117 -8.46 17.77 -6.11
N VAL A 118 -7.49 18.20 -6.91
CA VAL A 118 -7.11 19.61 -6.96
C VAL A 118 -8.34 20.34 -7.49
N SER A 119 -9.00 21.10 -6.62
CA SER A 119 -10.07 22.03 -7.00
C SER A 119 -9.49 23.29 -7.61
#